data_AF-A0AAU2JI99-F1
#
_entry.id   AF-A0AAU2JI99-F1
#
_cell.length_a   1.000
_cell.length_b   1.000
_cell.length_c   1.000
_cell.angle_alpha   90.00
_cell.angle_beta   90.00
_cell.angle_gamma   90.00
#
_symmetry.space_group_name_H-M   'P 1'
#
loop_
_entity.id
_entity.type
_entity.pdbx_description
1 polymer ?
#
loop_
_entity_poly.entity_id
_entity_poly.type
_entity_poly.pdbx_seq_one_letter_code
_entity_poly.pdbx_strand_id
1 'polypeptide(L)'
;MSGHRRLDWLGLTPEPERELPAAVAALRASSHRPPGATAASPALAAAERRRVERLVLRGSRHGWLRYLAEVTELVTAVAAGREPGDRAAALLAGEVVLDHHRMLIGLPGTGYDRTAGDRTALESAVRALRTTARTGESR
;
A
#
# COMPACT_ATOMS: atom_id res chain seq x y z
N MET A 1 27.02 22.48 3.22
CA MET A 1 25.60 22.89 3.08
C MET A 1 24.71 21.69 3.36
N SER A 2 24.26 21.56 4.61
CA SER A 2 23.44 20.43 5.05
C SER A 2 21.99 20.66 4.61
N GLY A 3 21.61 20.02 3.50
CA GLY A 3 20.22 19.94 3.08
C GLY A 3 19.44 19.09 4.07
N HIS A 4 18.90 19.72 5.11
CA HIS A 4 17.87 19.13 5.96
C HIS A 4 16.70 18.73 5.06
N ARG A 5 16.64 17.45 4.67
CA ARG A 5 15.50 16.89 3.94
C ARG A 5 14.32 16.91 4.90
N ARG A 6 13.54 17.97 4.83
CA ARG A 6 12.26 18.12 5.52
C ARG A 6 11.40 16.89 5.25
N LEU A 7 11.14 16.15 6.32
CA LEU A 7 10.23 15.00 6.38
C LEU A 7 8.77 15.46 6.40
N ASP A 8 8.47 16.63 5.81
CA ASP A 8 7.15 17.27 5.81
C ASP A 8 6.10 16.47 5.01
N TRP A 9 6.53 15.42 4.28
CA TRP A 9 5.64 14.49 3.56
C TRP A 9 5.28 13.22 4.38
N LEU A 10 5.91 13.01 5.55
CA LEU A 10 5.59 11.95 6.52
C LEU A 10 4.67 12.46 7.64
N GLY A 11 3.90 13.50 7.34
CA GLY A 11 3.02 14.14 8.30
C GLY A 11 1.92 13.19 8.75
N LEU A 12 2.03 12.75 10.00
CA LEU A 12 1.04 12.00 10.79
C LEU A 12 0.91 10.53 10.37
N THR A 13 1.52 9.63 11.15
CA THR A 13 1.29 8.18 11.06
C THR A 13 0.07 7.82 11.92
N PRO A 14 -1.15 7.70 11.37
CA PRO A 14 -2.23 6.99 12.05
C PRO A 14 -1.85 5.50 12.23
N GLU A 15 -2.41 4.85 13.26
CA GLU A 15 -2.22 3.41 13.54
C GLU A 15 -2.20 2.50 12.28
N PRO A 16 -3.10 2.66 11.27
CA PRO A 16 -3.07 1.87 10.04
C PRO A 16 -1.78 1.99 9.20
N GLU A 17 -1.06 3.11 9.26
CA GLU A 17 0.24 3.23 8.56
C GLU A 17 1.31 2.33 9.19
N ARG A 18 1.19 1.98 10.47
CA ARG A 18 2.08 1.02 11.14
C ARG A 18 1.85 -0.41 10.67
N GLU A 19 0.63 -0.72 10.26
CA GLU A 19 0.21 -2.03 9.80
C GLU A 19 0.51 -2.26 8.31
N LEU A 20 0.69 -1.18 7.53
CA LEU A 20 0.99 -1.25 6.10
C LEU A 20 2.15 -2.19 5.74
N PRO A 21 3.33 -2.16 6.40
CA PRO A 21 4.42 -3.08 6.05
C PRO A 21 4.04 -4.56 6.24
N ALA A 22 3.22 -4.88 7.24
CA ALA A 22 2.76 -6.24 7.47
C ALA A 22 1.74 -6.67 6.40
N ALA A 23 0.78 -5.78 6.08
CA ALA A 23 -0.20 -6.02 5.03
C ALA A 23 0.45 -6.19 3.65
N VAL A 24 1.38 -5.32 3.28
CA VAL A 24 2.12 -5.42 2.00
C VAL A 24 3.00 -6.68 1.97
N ALA A 25 3.65 -7.03 3.08
CA ALA A 25 4.41 -8.28 3.17
C ALA A 25 3.50 -9.50 2.98
N ALA A 26 2.29 -9.50 3.54
CA ALA A 26 1.31 -10.56 3.34
C ALA A 26 0.87 -10.66 1.87
N LEU A 27 0.54 -9.53 1.22
CA LEU A 27 0.18 -9.50 -0.20
C LEU A 27 1.31 -10.03 -1.08
N ARG A 28 2.55 -9.56 -0.88
CA ARG A 28 3.72 -10.03 -1.64
C ARG A 28 4.01 -11.51 -1.42
N ALA A 29 3.85 -11.98 -0.18
CA ALA A 29 4.01 -13.38 0.15
C ALA A 29 2.97 -14.23 -0.59
N SER A 30 1.72 -13.78 -0.68
CA SER A 30 0.67 -14.50 -1.41
C SER A 30 0.91 -14.53 -2.93
N SER A 31 1.37 -13.44 -3.55
CA SER A 31 1.63 -13.40 -5.01
C SER A 31 2.85 -14.24 -5.44
N HIS A 32 3.83 -14.47 -4.56
CA HIS A 32 5.04 -15.23 -4.89
C HIS A 32 5.02 -16.68 -4.40
N ARG A 33 3.89 -17.16 -3.87
CA ARG A 33 3.84 -18.42 -3.12
C ARG A 33 3.27 -19.57 -3.95
N PRO A 34 3.95 -20.74 -3.97
CA PRO A 34 3.34 -21.96 -4.48
C PRO A 34 2.17 -22.39 -3.56
N PRO A 35 1.11 -23.01 -4.10
CA PRO A 35 -0.06 -23.40 -3.32
C PRO A 35 0.33 -24.35 -2.19
N GLY A 36 0.08 -23.97 -0.93
CA GLY A 36 0.25 -24.84 0.26
C GLY A 36 1.17 -24.34 1.39
N ALA A 37 1.92 -23.25 1.23
CA ALA A 37 2.76 -22.73 2.31
C ALA A 37 1.99 -21.77 3.25
N THR A 38 2.06 -22.00 4.57
CA THR A 38 1.31 -21.25 5.58
C THR A 38 1.95 -19.89 5.95
N ALA A 39 1.08 -18.92 6.22
CA ALA A 39 1.23 -17.58 6.83
C ALA A 39 2.40 -16.66 6.40
N ALA A 40 2.16 -15.34 6.47
CA ALA A 40 3.20 -14.34 6.30
C ALA A 40 4.20 -14.44 7.46
N SER A 41 5.47 -14.74 7.17
CA SER A 41 6.49 -14.84 8.22
C SER A 41 6.78 -13.45 8.81
N PRO A 42 6.94 -13.32 10.15
CA PRO A 42 7.36 -12.06 10.77
C PRO A 42 8.68 -11.51 10.19
N ALA A 43 9.52 -12.36 9.61
CA ALA A 43 10.72 -11.95 8.88
C ALA A 43 10.40 -11.14 7.61
N LEU A 44 9.33 -11.48 6.88
CA LEU A 44 8.89 -10.74 5.68
C LEU A 44 8.36 -9.36 6.04
N ALA A 45 7.56 -9.27 7.11
CA ALA A 45 7.08 -7.99 7.63
C ALA A 45 8.25 -7.09 8.09
N ALA A 46 9.25 -7.66 8.75
CA ALA A 46 10.46 -6.92 9.16
C ALA A 46 11.29 -6.46 7.95
N ALA A 47 11.41 -7.28 6.90
CA ALA A 47 12.09 -6.91 5.67
C ALA A 47 11.37 -5.76 4.94
N GLU A 48 10.04 -5.80 4.88
CA GLU A 48 9.24 -4.75 4.28
C GLU A 48 9.31 -3.45 5.08
N ARG A 49 9.28 -3.53 6.42
CA ARG A 49 9.51 -2.37 7.29
C ARG A 49 10.87 -1.72 7.04
N ARG A 50 11.95 -2.51 6.93
CA ARG A 50 13.29 -1.99 6.60
C ARG A 50 13.36 -1.39 5.19
N ARG A 51 12.54 -1.87 4.24
CA ARG A 51 12.45 -1.30 2.90
C ARG A 51 11.77 0.07 2.94
N VAL A 52 10.65 0.17 3.63
CA VAL A 52 9.91 1.42 3.85
C VAL A 52 10.78 2.42 4.61
N GLU A 53 11.42 2.03 5.72
CA GLU A 53 12.36 2.89 6.46
C GLU A 53 13.48 3.42 5.57
N ARG A 54 14.09 2.58 4.73
CA ARG A 54 15.14 3.04 3.80
C ARG A 54 14.61 4.03 2.77
N LEU A 55 13.40 3.80 2.24
CA LEU A 55 12.73 4.72 1.31
C LEU A 55 12.41 6.06 1.97
N VAL A 56 11.96 6.03 3.22
CA VAL A 56 11.64 7.21 4.02
C VAL A 56 12.91 8.01 4.37
N LEU A 57 13.93 7.35 4.93
CA LEU A 57 15.12 8.01 5.46
C LEU A 57 16.13 8.40 4.37
N ARG A 58 16.22 7.61 3.30
CA ARG A 58 17.29 7.74 2.29
C ARG A 58 16.77 7.75 0.86
N GLY A 59 15.49 7.51 0.64
CA GLY A 59 14.90 7.43 -0.68
C GLY A 59 14.74 8.80 -1.35
N SER A 60 14.25 8.73 -2.57
CA SER A 60 13.81 9.89 -3.35
C SER A 60 12.31 9.85 -3.49
N ARG A 61 11.70 11.00 -3.78
CA ARG A 61 10.29 11.10 -4.13
C ARG A 61 9.88 10.12 -5.23
N HIS A 62 10.75 9.91 -6.23
CA HIS A 62 10.49 8.95 -7.31
C HIS A 62 10.48 7.51 -6.80
N GLY A 63 11.42 7.15 -5.93
CA GLY A 63 11.45 5.82 -5.30
C GLY A 63 10.22 5.55 -4.42
N TRP A 64 9.74 6.58 -3.72
CA TRP A 64 8.51 6.52 -2.94
C TRP A 64 7.26 6.35 -3.82
N LEU A 65 7.10 7.16 -4.87
CA LEU A 65 5.96 7.03 -5.79
C LEU A 65 5.94 5.66 -6.48
N ARG A 66 7.11 5.14 -6.87
CA ARG A 66 7.21 3.77 -7.40
C ARG A 66 6.75 2.73 -6.38
N TYR A 67 7.11 2.89 -5.12
CA TYR A 67 6.65 2.00 -4.05
C TYR A 67 5.12 1.98 -3.93
N LEU A 68 4.48 3.16 -3.94
CA LEU A 68 3.02 3.26 -3.90
C LEU A 68 2.34 2.62 -5.12
N ALA A 69 2.91 2.80 -6.31
CA ALA A 69 2.43 2.15 -7.53
C ALA A 69 2.54 0.62 -7.43
N GLU A 70 3.65 0.08 -6.92
CA GLU A 70 3.79 -1.36 -6.68
C GLU A 70 2.74 -1.91 -5.70
N VAL A 71 2.40 -1.15 -4.64
CA VAL A 71 1.34 -1.57 -3.70
C VAL A 71 -0.04 -1.48 -4.36
N THR A 72 -0.28 -0.47 -5.19
CA THR A 72 -1.53 -0.33 -5.96
C THR A 72 -1.77 -1.53 -6.88
N GLU A 73 -0.75 -1.99 -7.58
CA GLU A 73 -0.84 -3.20 -8.41
C GLU A 73 -1.21 -4.45 -7.59
N LEU A 74 -0.60 -4.63 -6.41
CA LEU A 74 -0.94 -5.77 -5.52
C LEU A 74 -2.40 -5.73 -5.07
N VAL A 75 -2.87 -4.57 -4.60
CA VAL A 75 -4.25 -4.39 -4.12
C VAL A 75 -5.25 -4.63 -5.25
N THR A 76 -5.01 -4.05 -6.42
CA THR A 76 -5.92 -4.17 -7.57
C THR A 76 -5.95 -5.59 -8.14
N ALA A 77 -4.83 -6.31 -8.12
CA ALA A 77 -4.77 -7.72 -8.54
C ALA A 77 -5.58 -8.63 -7.61
N VAL A 78 -5.49 -8.44 -6.29
CA VAL A 78 -6.28 -9.19 -5.30
C VAL A 78 -7.78 -8.82 -5.39
N ALA A 79 -8.10 -7.54 -5.54
CA ALA A 79 -9.48 -7.08 -5.67
C ALA A 79 -10.16 -7.62 -6.94
N ALA A 80 -9.42 -7.73 -8.05
CA ALA A 80 -9.90 -8.32 -9.29
C ALA A 80 -9.91 -9.85 -9.28
N GLY A 81 -9.44 -10.49 -8.19
CA GLY A 81 -9.32 -11.95 -8.11
C GLY A 81 -8.28 -12.56 -9.07
N ARG A 82 -7.37 -11.74 -9.61
CA ARG A 82 -6.30 -12.20 -10.50
C ARG A 82 -5.17 -12.88 -9.74
N GLU A 83 -4.94 -12.43 -8.51
CA GLU A 83 -3.93 -12.98 -7.61
C GLU A 83 -4.57 -13.49 -6.32
N PRO A 84 -4.11 -14.64 -5.79
CA PRO A 84 -4.48 -15.06 -4.45
C PRO A 84 -3.90 -14.05 -3.44
N GLY A 85 -4.69 -13.69 -2.43
CA GLY A 85 -4.26 -12.75 -1.41
C GLY A 85 -5.31 -12.56 -0.33
N ASP A 86 -4.85 -12.17 0.85
CA ASP A 86 -5.76 -11.78 1.93
C ASP A 86 -6.48 -10.48 1.55
N ARG A 87 -7.80 -10.57 1.39
CA ARG A 87 -8.65 -9.43 1.03
C ARG A 87 -8.72 -8.38 2.14
N ALA A 88 -8.60 -8.76 3.40
CA ALA A 88 -8.55 -7.81 4.52
C ALA A 88 -7.23 -7.03 4.49
N ALA A 89 -6.11 -7.71 4.27
CA ALA A 89 -4.81 -7.06 4.07
C ALA A 89 -4.81 -6.14 2.83
N ALA A 90 -5.45 -6.56 1.73
CA ALA A 90 -5.60 -5.74 0.53
C ALA A 90 -6.44 -4.48 0.79
N LEU A 91 -7.50 -4.61 1.59
CA LEU A 91 -8.35 -3.47 1.95
C LEU A 91 -7.58 -2.45 2.79
N LEU A 92 -6.87 -2.91 3.84
CA LEU A 92 -6.06 -2.04 4.68
C LEU A 92 -4.98 -1.31 3.89
N ALA A 93 -4.22 -2.04 3.07
CA ALA A 93 -3.18 -1.44 2.25
C ALA A 93 -3.76 -0.45 1.23
N GLY A 94 -4.91 -0.77 0.62
CA GLY A 94 -5.59 0.09 -0.33
C GLY A 94 -6.09 1.39 0.29
N GLU A 95 -6.65 1.33 1.50
CA GLU A 95 -7.12 2.51 2.23
C GLU A 95 -5.98 3.44 2.61
N VAL A 96 -4.88 2.90 3.14
CA VAL A 96 -3.69 3.70 3.53
C VAL A 96 -3.05 4.37 2.31
N VAL A 97 -2.84 3.65 1.21
CA VAL A 97 -2.22 4.22 0.00
C VAL A 97 -3.14 5.26 -0.64
N LEU A 98 -4.46 5.04 -0.63
CA LEU A 98 -5.42 6.01 -1.14
C LEU A 98 -5.41 7.30 -0.32
N ASP A 99 -5.32 7.20 1.01
CA ASP A 99 -5.19 8.36 1.89
C ASP A 99 -3.90 9.13 1.60
N HIS A 100 -2.79 8.42 1.43
CA HIS A 100 -1.50 9.01 1.06
C HIS A 100 -1.56 9.76 -0.28
N HIS A 101 -2.22 9.19 -1.30
CA HIS A 101 -2.43 9.88 -2.57
C HIS A 101 -3.34 11.11 -2.47
N ARG A 102 -4.31 11.12 -1.55
CA ARG A 102 -5.17 12.28 -1.29
C ARG A 102 -4.42 13.38 -0.58
N MET A 103 -3.51 13.05 0.35
CA MET A 103 -2.66 14.03 1.02
C MET A 103 -1.72 14.76 0.05
N LEU A 104 -1.40 14.18 -1.12
CA LEU A 104 -0.65 14.88 -2.18
C LEU A 104 -1.41 16.06 -2.80
N ILE A 105 -2.73 16.20 -2.60
CA ILE A 105 -3.55 17.30 -3.14
C ILE A 105 -3.13 18.68 -2.60
N GLY A 106 -2.55 18.71 -1.41
CA GLY A 106 -2.08 19.95 -0.77
C GLY A 106 -0.70 20.42 -1.25
N LEU A 107 -0.02 19.63 -2.08
CA LEU A 107 1.34 19.94 -2.55
C LEU A 107 1.32 20.46 -3.99
N PRO A 108 1.81 21.67 -4.27
CA PRO A 108 1.93 22.16 -5.65
C PRO A 108 2.89 21.26 -6.45
N GLY A 109 2.42 20.76 -7.60
CA GLY A 109 3.26 20.10 -8.61
C GLY A 109 2.65 18.86 -9.27
N THR A 110 3.31 18.39 -10.34
CA THR A 110 2.88 17.27 -11.22
C THR A 110 2.82 15.89 -10.55
N GLY A 111 3.00 15.77 -9.23
CA GLY A 111 2.85 14.49 -8.54
C GLY A 111 1.41 14.08 -8.33
N TYR A 112 0.55 15.06 -8.02
CA TYR A 112 -0.87 14.82 -7.81
C TYR A 112 -1.52 14.27 -9.08
N ASP A 113 -1.26 14.90 -10.22
CA ASP A 113 -1.75 14.47 -11.53
C ASP A 113 -1.22 13.08 -11.91
N ARG A 114 0.06 12.82 -11.63
CA ARG A 114 0.68 11.52 -11.91
C ARG A 114 0.02 10.36 -11.15
N THR A 115 -0.54 10.62 -9.98
CA THR A 115 -1.21 9.60 -9.16
C THR A 115 -2.73 9.52 -9.38
N ALA A 116 -3.27 10.25 -10.36
CA ALA A 116 -4.71 10.23 -10.65
C ALA A 116 -5.21 8.85 -11.12
N GLY A 117 -4.40 8.16 -11.92
CA GLY A 117 -4.67 6.78 -12.35
C GLY A 117 -4.71 5.82 -11.16
N ASP A 118 -3.67 5.84 -10.33
CA ASP A 118 -3.54 5.02 -9.12
C ASP A 118 -4.72 5.25 -8.15
N ARG A 119 -5.12 6.51 -7.92
CA ARG A 119 -6.31 6.82 -7.10
C ARG A 119 -7.58 6.18 -7.66
N THR A 120 -7.84 6.33 -8.95
CA THR A 120 -9.07 5.81 -9.58
C THR A 120 -9.13 4.28 -9.47
N ALA A 121 -7.98 3.62 -9.68
CA ALA A 121 -7.85 2.18 -9.53
C ALA A 121 -8.08 1.73 -8.07
N LEU A 122 -7.45 2.39 -7.11
CA LEU A 122 -7.59 2.09 -5.68
C LEU A 122 -9.02 2.33 -5.17
N GLU A 123 -9.68 3.43 -5.57
CA GLU A 123 -11.07 3.70 -5.19
C GLU A 123 -12.03 2.63 -5.70
N SER A 124 -11.76 2.09 -6.89
CA SER A 124 -12.54 0.99 -7.46
C SER A 124 -12.25 -0.33 -6.72
N ALA A 125 -10.98 -0.63 -6.45
CA ALA A 125 -10.55 -1.83 -5.72
C ALA A 125 -11.09 -1.87 -4.28
N VAL A 126 -10.96 -0.77 -3.53
CA VAL A 126 -11.47 -0.64 -2.15
C VAL A 126 -12.99 -0.84 -2.11
N ARG A 127 -13.73 -0.27 -3.07
CA ARG A 127 -15.19 -0.48 -3.18
C ARG A 127 -15.54 -1.95 -3.43
N ALA A 128 -14.82 -2.64 -4.30
CA ALA A 128 -15.03 -4.06 -4.58
C ALA A 128 -14.74 -4.94 -3.35
N LEU A 129 -13.63 -4.67 -2.65
CA LEU A 129 -13.24 -5.39 -1.43
C LEU A 129 -14.27 -5.23 -0.31
N ARG A 130 -14.75 -4.00 -0.05
CA ARG A 130 -15.81 -3.73 0.95
C ARG A 130 -17.14 -4.40 0.60
N THR A 131 -17.52 -4.40 -0.67
CA THR A 131 -18.76 -5.06 -1.13
C THR A 131 -18.71 -6.56 -0.89
N THR A 132 -17.56 -7.16 -1.18
CA THR A 132 -17.31 -8.59 -0.95
C THR A 132 -17.31 -8.93 0.55
N ALA A 133 -16.68 -8.11 1.39
CA ALA A 133 -16.65 -8.31 2.85
C ALA A 133 -18.06 -8.35 3.46
N ARG A 134 -18.93 -7.37 3.13
CA ARG A 134 -20.33 -7.37 3.60
C ARG A 134 -21.15 -8.58 3.15
N THR A 135 -20.86 -9.08 1.94
CA THR A 135 -21.54 -10.26 1.40
C THR A 135 -21.08 -11.54 2.12
N GLY A 136 -19.82 -11.59 2.55
CA GLY A 136 -19.27 -12.68 3.37
C GLY A 136 -19.80 -12.71 4.80
N GLU A 137 -20.07 -11.56 5.41
CA GLU A 137 -20.66 -11.46 6.76
C GLU A 137 -22.16 -11.82 6.81
N SER A 138 -22.83 -11.86 5.65
CA SER A 138 -24.27 -12.17 5.55
C SER A 138 -24.56 -13.68 5.30
N ARG A 139 -23.57 -14.56 5.45
CA ARG A 139 -23.67 -16.02 5.32
C ARG A 139 -23.29 -16.71 6.61
#